data_AF-A0A376ZUT8-F1
#
_entry.id   AF-A0A376ZUT8-F1
#
_cell.length_a   1.000
_cell.length_b   1.000
_cell.length_c   1.000
_cell.angle_alpha   90.00
_cell.angle_beta   90.00
_cell.angle_gamma   90.00
#
_symmetry.space_group_name_H-M   'P 1'
#
loop_
_entity.id
_entity.type
_entity.pdbx_description
1 polymer ?
#
loop_
_entity_poly.entity_id
_entity_poly.type
_entity_poly.pdbx_seq_one_letter_code
_entity_poly.pdbx_strand_id
1 'polypeptide(L)' 'MKLLLLTGATGFLGGAVLDKLLDNCNNINLLLLVRAPTPQAGLERIKENMRKFNVL' A
#
# COMPACT_ATOMS: atom_id res chain seq x y z
N MET A 1 4.46 12.67 -14.37
CA MET A 1 4.24 11.90 -13.13
C MET A 1 2.85 11.30 -13.19
N LYS A 2 2.70 9.98 -13.06
CA LYS A 2 1.37 9.34 -13.08
C LYS A 2 0.88 9.13 -11.65
N LEU A 3 -0.42 9.31 -11.41
CA LEU A 3 -1.06 8.99 -10.13
C LEU A 3 -1.71 7.62 -10.25
N LEU A 4 -1.41 6.72 -9.31
CA LEU A 4 -2.02 5.41 -9.23
C LEU A 4 -2.83 5.31 -7.93
N LEU A 5 -4.14 5.10 -8.07
CA LEU A 5 -5.03 4.80 -6.94
C LEU A 5 -5.11 3.28 -6.76
N LEU A 6 -4.61 2.79 -5.63
CA LEU A 6 -4.68 1.39 -5.25
C LEU A 6 -5.70 1.20 -4.12
N THR A 7 -6.62 0.26 -4.31
CA THR A 7 -7.56 -0.20 -3.28
C THR A 7 -7.20 -1.63 -2.87
N GLY A 8 -7.67 -2.08 -1.70
CA GLY A 8 -7.43 -3.47 -1.26
C GLY A 8 -5.98 -3.78 -0.88
N ALA A 9 -5.12 -2.77 -0.70
CA ALA A 9 -3.70 -2.93 -0.35
C ALA A 9 -3.43 -3.57 1.04
N THR A 10 -4.48 -3.72 1.86
CA THR A 10 -4.42 -4.45 3.15
C THR A 10 -4.77 -5.94 3.03
N GLY A 11 -5.10 -6.42 1.82
CA GLY A 11 -5.31 -7.83 1.52
C GLY A 11 -4.04 -8.52 1.01
N PHE A 12 -4.14 -9.82 0.70
CA PHE A 12 -2.99 -10.62 0.26
C PHE A 12 -2.41 -10.13 -1.08
N LEU A 13 -3.19 -10.20 -2.16
CA LEU A 13 -2.75 -9.78 -3.49
C LEU A 13 -2.44 -8.28 -3.55
N GLY A 14 -3.28 -7.45 -2.93
CA GLY A 14 -3.08 -6.01 -2.91
C GLY A 14 -1.80 -5.60 -2.18
N GLY A 15 -1.43 -6.30 -1.11
CA GLY A 15 -0.16 -6.11 -0.40
C GLY A 15 1.05 -6.46 -1.26
N ALA A 16 1.01 -7.62 -1.94
CA ALA A 16 2.08 -8.03 -2.86
C ALA A 16 2.24 -7.08 -4.06
N VAL A 17 1.14 -6.52 -4.57
CA VAL A 17 1.19 -5.49 -5.62
C VAL A 17 1.82 -4.20 -5.10
N LEU A 18 1.45 -3.76 -3.89
CA LEU A 18 2.04 -2.58 -3.27
C LEU A 18 3.55 -2.74 -3.06
N ASP A 19 3.98 -3.90 -2.56
CA ASP A 19 5.40 -4.27 -2.44
C ASP A 19 6.17 -4.08 -3.75
N LYS A 20 5.69 -4.71 -4.84
CA LYS A 20 6.34 -4.59 -6.14
C LYS A 20 6.34 -3.18 -6.73
N LEU A 21 5.30 -2.39 -6.45
CA LEU A 21 5.23 -0.99 -6.89
C LEU A 21 6.24 -0.11 -6.15
N LEU A 22 6.45 -0.35 -4.85
CA LEU A 22 7.43 0.40 -4.06
C LEU A 22 8.87 0.08 -4.49
N ASP A 23 9.16 -1.18 -4.82
CA ASP A 23 10.50 -1.61 -5.26
C ASP A 23 10.87 -1.14 -6.68
N ASN A 24 9.90 -1.05 -7.61
CA ASN A 24 10.19 -0.95 -9.04
C ASN A 24 9.72 0.35 -9.71
N CYS A 25 8.96 1.21 -9.03
CA CYS A 25 8.32 2.37 -9.67
C CYS A 25 8.71 3.71 -9.01
N ASN A 26 9.83 4.29 -9.42
CA ASN A 26 10.33 5.57 -8.90
C ASN A 26 9.60 6.83 -9.45
N ASN A 27 8.61 6.67 -10.33
CA ASN A 27 7.96 7.80 -11.03
C ASN A 27 6.41 7.75 -11.00
N ILE A 28 5.86 7.21 -9.91
CA ILE A 28 4.41 7.11 -9.68
C ILE A 28 4.09 7.70 -8.30
N ASN A 29 3.08 8.57 -8.25
CA ASN A 29 2.45 8.93 -6.99
C ASN A 29 1.43 7.84 -6.63
N LEU A 30 1.59 7.22 -5.47
CA LEU A 30 0.66 6.21 -4.96
C LEU A 30 -0.37 6.85 -4.02
N LEU A 31 -1.65 6.61 -4.30
CA LEU A 31 -2.75 6.93 -3.41
C LEU A 31 -3.41 5.62 -2.96
N LEU A 32 -3.51 5.40 -1.66
CA LEU A 32 -4.05 4.16 -1.10
C LEU A 32 -5.41 4.41 -0.47
N LEU A 33 -6.46 3.74 -0.97
CA LEU A 33 -7.78 3.77 -0.34
C LEU A 33 -7.91 2.62 0.65
N VAL A 34 -8.02 2.97 1.93
CA VAL A 34 -8.09 2.01 3.03
C VAL A 34 -9.34 2.30 3.87
N ARG A 35 -10.12 1.26 4.18
CA ARG A 35 -11.25 1.36 5.11
C ARG A 35 -10.71 1.56 6.53
N ALA A 36 -10.73 2.78 7.05
CA ALA A 36 -10.26 3.08 8.40
C ALA A 36 -10.96 4.35 8.93
N PRO A 37 -11.08 4.52 10.26
CA PRO A 37 -11.70 5.71 10.83
C PRO A 37 -10.86 6.98 10.62
N THR A 38 -9.55 6.83 10.42
CA THR A 38 -8.63 7.94 10.15
C THR A 38 -7.56 7.53 9.14
N PRO A 39 -6.93 8.50 8.44
CA PRO A 39 -5.80 8.21 7.55
C PRO A 39 -4.63 7.51 8.26
N GLN A 40 -4.36 7.88 9.52
CA GLN A 40 -3.29 7.28 10.33
C GLN A 40 -3.60 5.81 10.63
N ALA A 41 -4.84 5.49 11.01
CA ALA A 41 -5.25 4.10 11.20
C ALA A 41 -5.17 3.31 9.89
N GLY A 42 -5.50 3.93 8.75
CA GLY A 42 -5.33 3.33 7.43
C GLY A 42 -3.86 3.01 7.11
N LEU A 43 -2.96 3.94 7.42
CA LEU A 43 -1.51 3.76 7.23
C LEU A 43 -0.95 2.64 8.11
N GLU A 44 -1.35 2.56 9.37
CA GLU A 44 -0.88 1.49 10.26
C GLU A 44 -1.35 0.10 9.77
N ARG A 45 -2.57 -0.01 9.26
CA ARG A 45 -3.04 -1.26 8.63
C ARG A 45 -2.22 -1.66 7.40
N ILE A 46 -1.74 -0.68 6.62
CA ILE A 46 -0.84 -0.94 5.48
C ILE A 46 0.50 -1.46 6.01
N LYS A 47 1.13 -0.74 6.93
CA LYS A 47 2.43 -1.15 7.51
C LYS A 47 2.37 -2.54 8.13
N GLU A 48 1.30 -2.85 8.85
CA GLU A 48 1.11 -4.17 9.45
C GLU A 48 0.96 -5.28 8.39
N ASN A 49 0.28 -5.01 7.28
CA ASN A 49 0.23 -5.93 6.16
C ASN A 49 1.62 -6.13 5.53
N MET A 50 2.37 -5.04 5.31
CA MET A 50 3.70 -5.07 4.70
C MET A 50 4.73 -5.85 5.53
N ARG A 51 4.65 -5.80 6.87
CA ARG A 51 5.48 -6.64 7.75
C ARG A 51 5.29 -8.14 7.49
N LYS A 52 4.08 -8.57 7.12
CA LYS A 52 3.79 -9.98 6.80
C LYS A 52 4.44 -10.45 5.49
N PHE A 53 4.82 -9.50 4.63
CA PHE A 53 5.50 -9.75 3.36
C PHE A 53 7.03 -9.58 3.45
N ASN A 54 7.60 -9.42 4.67
CA ASN A 54 9.03 -9.14 4.91
C ASN A 54 9.56 -7.88 4.21
N VAL A 55 8.72 -6.85 4.05
CA VAL A 55 9.08 -5.61 3.33
C VAL A 55 9.59 -4.49 4.27
N LEU A 56 9.62 -4.73 5.58
CA LEU A 56 10.15 -3.79 6.57
C LEU A 56 10.86 -4.54 7.71
#